data_AF-L0DTH9-F1
#
_entry.id   AF-L0DTH9-F1
#
_cell.length_a   1.000
_cell.length_b   1.000
_cell.length_c   1.000
_cell.angle_alpha   90.00
_cell.angle_beta   90.00
_cell.angle_gamma   90.00
#
_symmetry.space_group_name_H-M   'P 1'
#
loop_
_entity.id
_entity.type
_entity.pdbx_description
1 polymer ?
#
loop_
_entity_poly.entity_id
_entity_poly.type
_entity_poly.pdbx_seq_one_letter_code
_entity_poly.pdbx_strand_id
1 'polypeptide(L)'
;MMEIQRALTQGATWAVAIGQVPALLELIDEQQIPVDICLTQGTGTVSLRTEPVYCRRCAQSLKLEGPGTSVQIDLDRLAEARAVSRAAGARRRISLQLVAESGTALLTITGPTPGEGHAGQVWQLVMESLLPANVGTRPPQASVGPTPTPAESVPTRQPPYPTRRDARTLPTGHQGLAPEHVAADFRG
;
A
#
# COMPACT_ATOMS: atom_id res chain seq x y z
N MET A 1 21.96 -0.13 -15.30
CA MET A 1 21.81 -0.62 -13.91
C MET A 1 21.83 0.51 -12.85
N MET A 2 22.46 1.67 -13.09
CA MET A 2 22.50 2.79 -12.12
C MET A 2 21.22 3.63 -11.98
N GLU A 3 20.30 3.66 -12.96
CA GLU A 3 19.10 4.53 -12.88
C GLU A 3 18.00 3.98 -11.95
N ILE A 4 17.87 2.66 -11.84
CA ILE A 4 16.93 2.03 -10.89
C ILE A 4 17.30 2.40 -9.45
N GLN A 5 18.59 2.48 -9.13
CA GLN A 5 19.06 2.87 -7.79
C GLN A 5 18.72 4.33 -7.43
N ARG A 6 18.60 5.21 -8.44
CA ARG A 6 18.36 6.65 -8.23
C ARG A 6 16.89 6.99 -8.04
N ALA A 7 15.97 6.24 -8.62
CA ALA A 7 14.54 6.39 -8.34
C ALA A 7 14.16 5.93 -6.92
N LEU A 8 15.00 5.08 -6.29
CA LEU A 8 14.72 4.41 -5.03
C LEU A 8 15.24 5.17 -3.78
N THR A 9 15.92 6.31 -3.96
CA THR A 9 16.68 7.00 -2.90
C THR A 9 15.87 8.02 -2.08
N GLN A 10 14.62 8.33 -2.45
CA GLN A 10 13.79 9.35 -1.77
C GLN A 10 12.43 8.86 -1.25
N GLY A 11 12.35 7.59 -0.87
CA GLY A 11 11.09 7.02 -0.43
C GLY A 11 10.17 6.76 -1.62
N ALA A 12 10.46 5.70 -2.37
CA ALA A 12 9.67 5.30 -3.52
C ALA A 12 8.49 4.43 -3.07
N THR A 13 7.34 4.65 -3.71
CA THR A 13 6.19 3.75 -3.63
C THR A 13 5.84 3.30 -5.04
N TRP A 14 5.60 2.01 -5.24
CA TRP A 14 5.14 1.48 -6.52
C TRP A 14 4.03 0.46 -6.32
N ALA A 15 3.10 0.46 -7.28
CA ALA A 15 1.99 -0.49 -7.30
C ALA A 15 2.52 -1.91 -7.53
N VAL A 16 1.91 -2.86 -6.82
CA VAL A 16 2.12 -4.31 -6.99
C VAL A 16 0.78 -4.88 -7.42
N ALA A 17 0.77 -5.72 -8.46
CA ALA A 17 -0.47 -6.34 -8.87
C ALA A 17 -0.97 -7.28 -7.76
N ILE A 18 -2.23 -7.17 -7.35
CA ILE A 18 -2.81 -8.00 -6.26
C ILE A 18 -2.65 -9.49 -6.59
N GLY A 19 -2.78 -9.86 -7.86
CA GLY A 19 -2.57 -11.24 -8.33
C GLY A 19 -1.14 -11.78 -8.09
N GLN A 20 -0.14 -10.92 -7.84
CA GLN A 20 1.23 -11.33 -7.50
C GLN A 20 1.43 -11.54 -6.00
N VAL A 21 0.53 -11.02 -5.14
CA VAL A 21 0.67 -11.12 -3.68
C VAL A 21 0.75 -12.59 -3.21
N PRO A 22 -0.11 -13.52 -3.68
CA PRO A 22 0.01 -14.94 -3.30
C PRO A 22 1.39 -15.52 -3.58
N ALA A 23 1.90 -15.36 -4.80
CA ALA A 23 3.20 -15.91 -5.21
C ALA A 23 4.35 -15.30 -4.40
N LEU A 24 4.26 -14.01 -4.05
CA LEU A 24 5.25 -13.37 -3.20
C LEU A 24 5.24 -13.92 -1.77
N LEU A 25 4.07 -14.17 -1.18
CA LEU A 25 3.98 -14.75 0.16
C LEU A 25 4.42 -16.23 0.19
N GLU A 26 4.11 -16.99 -0.87
CA GLU A 26 4.62 -18.35 -1.05
C GLU A 26 6.15 -18.36 -1.13
N LEU A 27 6.76 -17.40 -1.83
CA LEU A 27 8.21 -17.28 -1.89
C LEU A 27 8.84 -16.92 -0.53
N ILE A 28 8.18 -16.09 0.29
CA ILE A 28 8.63 -15.78 1.65
C ILE A 28 8.68 -17.07 2.50
N ASP A 29 7.66 -17.91 2.39
CA ASP A 29 7.58 -19.19 3.09
C ASP A 29 8.64 -20.18 2.57
N GLU A 30 8.74 -20.35 1.25
CA GLU A 30 9.73 -21.26 0.64
C GLU A 30 11.17 -20.90 1.03
N GLN A 31 11.48 -19.60 1.06
CA GLN A 31 12.81 -19.10 1.42
C GLN A 31 12.97 -18.85 2.93
N GLN A 32 11.94 -19.12 3.73
CA GLN A 32 11.90 -18.90 5.18
C GLN A 32 12.38 -17.49 5.58
N ILE A 33 11.93 -16.46 4.85
CA ILE A 33 12.36 -15.08 5.07
C ILE A 33 11.65 -14.55 6.34
N PRO A 34 12.39 -14.11 7.38
CA PRO A 34 11.78 -13.52 8.57
C PRO A 34 11.12 -12.19 8.20
N VAL A 35 9.85 -12.02 8.56
CA VAL A 35 9.09 -10.79 8.29
C VAL A 35 8.40 -10.25 9.54
N ASP A 36 8.36 -8.93 9.64
CA ASP A 36 7.52 -8.23 10.60
C ASP A 36 6.16 -7.93 9.95
N ILE A 37 5.08 -8.36 10.59
CA ILE A 37 3.71 -8.16 10.14
C ILE A 37 3.06 -7.11 11.04
N CYS A 38 2.68 -5.97 10.47
CA CYS A 38 1.97 -4.91 11.18
C CYS A 38 0.53 -4.80 10.69
N LEU A 39 -0.43 -4.89 11.61
CA LEU A 39 -1.86 -4.63 11.40
C LEU A 39 -2.18 -3.23 11.93
N THR A 40 -2.80 -2.38 11.11
CA THR A 40 -3.25 -1.05 11.53
C THR A 40 -4.78 -1.03 11.54
N GLN A 41 -5.38 -0.81 12.71
CA GLN A 41 -6.83 -0.73 12.85
C GLN A 41 -7.19 0.53 13.66
N GLY A 42 -7.82 1.49 12.98
CA GLY A 42 -8.12 2.80 13.58
C GLY A 42 -6.83 3.52 14.02
N THR A 43 -6.72 3.84 15.29
CA THR A 43 -5.53 4.48 15.89
C THR A 43 -4.53 3.48 16.48
N GLY A 44 -4.85 2.18 16.49
CA GLY A 44 -4.00 1.13 17.04
C GLY A 44 -3.10 0.51 15.98
N THR A 45 -1.89 0.11 16.39
CA THR A 45 -0.99 -0.72 15.58
C THR A 45 -0.62 -1.95 16.38
N VAL A 46 -0.82 -3.13 15.78
CA VAL A 46 -0.33 -4.41 16.31
C VAL A 46 0.79 -4.88 15.42
N SER A 47 1.96 -5.14 15.99
CA SER A 47 3.12 -5.65 15.25
C SER A 47 3.48 -7.04 15.76
N LEU A 48 3.65 -7.97 14.84
CA LEU A 48 3.98 -9.37 15.08
C LEU A 48 5.27 -9.67 14.34
N ARG A 49 6.30 -10.08 15.07
CA ARG A 49 7.51 -10.63 14.48
C ARG A 49 7.39 -12.14 14.54
N THR A 50 7.46 -12.80 13.40
CA THR A 50 7.32 -14.24 13.31
C THR A 50 8.46 -14.85 12.51
N GLU A 51 9.02 -15.93 13.04
CA GLU A 51 10.07 -16.71 12.43
C GLU A 51 9.97 -18.15 12.98
N PRO A 52 9.69 -19.16 12.13
CA PRO A 52 9.37 -19.09 10.70
C PRO A 52 7.96 -18.51 10.41
N VAL A 53 7.70 -18.17 9.14
CA VAL A 53 6.36 -17.77 8.65
C VAL A 53 5.91 -18.79 7.61
N TYR A 54 4.80 -19.45 7.89
CA TYR A 54 4.17 -20.38 6.96
C TYR A 54 3.04 -19.68 6.22
N CYS A 55 3.03 -19.79 4.89
CA CYS A 55 2.00 -19.21 4.06
C CYS A 55 1.14 -20.31 3.47
N ARG A 56 -0.15 -20.28 3.80
CA ARG A 56 -1.14 -21.22 3.25
C ARG A 56 -2.22 -20.49 2.49
N ARG A 57 -2.43 -20.89 1.24
CA ARG A 57 -3.58 -20.44 0.46
C ARG A 57 -4.82 -21.26 0.83
N CYS A 58 -5.89 -20.55 1.17
CA CYS A 58 -7.18 -21.11 1.56
C CYS A 58 -8.27 -20.45 0.69
N ALA A 59 -8.54 -21.03 -0.48
CA ALA A 59 -9.45 -20.46 -1.48
C ALA A 59 -9.08 -19.01 -1.86
N GLN A 60 -9.93 -18.04 -1.50
CA GLN A 60 -9.73 -16.60 -1.74
C GLN A 60 -9.00 -15.88 -0.60
N SER A 61 -8.51 -16.62 0.40
CA SER A 61 -7.76 -16.06 1.51
C SER A 61 -6.33 -16.60 1.56
N LEU A 62 -5.42 -15.78 2.05
CA LEU A 62 -4.07 -16.18 2.42
C LEU A 62 -3.97 -16.19 3.94
N LYS A 63 -3.42 -17.26 4.50
CA LYS A 63 -3.18 -17.39 5.93
C LYS A 63 -1.67 -17.41 6.16
N LEU A 64 -1.21 -16.46 6.98
CA LEU A 64 0.15 -16.39 7.48
C LEU A 64 0.15 -16.95 8.90
N GLU A 65 0.83 -18.05 9.11
CA GLU A 65 0.91 -18.75 10.40
C GLU A 65 2.33 -18.70 10.94
N GLY A 66 2.43 -18.45 12.24
CA GLY A 66 3.67 -18.49 13.01
C GLY A 66 3.43 -19.17 14.35
N PRO A 67 4.47 -19.40 15.17
CA PRO A 67 4.31 -19.95 16.51
C PRO A 67 3.34 -19.10 17.36
N GLY A 68 2.15 -19.64 17.63
CA GLY A 68 1.11 -18.96 18.42
C GLY A 68 0.43 -17.77 17.73
N THR A 69 0.69 -17.54 16.43
CA THR A 69 0.13 -16.40 15.68
C THR A 69 -0.45 -16.85 14.35
N SER A 70 -1.55 -16.23 13.94
CA SER A 70 -2.19 -16.49 12.66
C SER A 70 -2.87 -15.23 12.17
N VAL A 71 -2.55 -14.80 10.96
CA VAL A 71 -3.22 -13.70 10.27
C VAL A 71 -3.85 -14.24 9.00
N GLN A 72 -5.15 -13.99 8.81
CA GLN A 72 -5.86 -14.32 7.58
C GLN A 72 -6.16 -13.05 6.81
N ILE A 73 -5.84 -13.07 5.53
CA ILE A 73 -6.01 -11.96 4.59
C ILE A 73 -7.04 -12.42 3.57
N ASP A 74 -8.17 -11.72 3.51
CA ASP A 74 -9.15 -11.92 2.46
C ASP A 74 -8.75 -11.10 1.22
N LEU A 75 -8.40 -11.78 0.13
CA LEU A 75 -7.88 -11.12 -1.07
C LEU A 75 -8.96 -10.35 -1.82
N ASP A 76 -10.22 -10.77 -1.73
CA ASP A 76 -11.34 -10.11 -2.41
C ASP A 76 -11.66 -8.74 -1.80
N ARG A 77 -11.13 -8.45 -0.61
CA ARG A 77 -11.31 -7.18 0.09
C ARG A 77 -10.15 -6.19 -0.13
N LEU A 78 -9.14 -6.60 -0.91
CA LEU A 78 -8.00 -5.75 -1.24
C LEU A 78 -8.33 -4.89 -2.46
N ALA A 79 -8.13 -3.58 -2.34
CA ALA A 79 -8.22 -2.65 -3.46
C ALA A 79 -6.86 -2.38 -4.10
N GLU A 80 -5.80 -2.38 -3.30
CA GLU A 80 -4.44 -2.09 -3.76
C GLU A 80 -3.42 -2.93 -2.99
N ALA A 81 -2.35 -3.33 -3.69
CA ALA A 81 -1.09 -3.71 -3.08
C ALA A 81 0.01 -2.77 -3.58
N ARG A 82 0.90 -2.35 -2.69
CA ARG A 82 2.03 -1.48 -3.05
C ARG A 82 3.26 -1.78 -2.24
N ALA A 83 4.41 -1.65 -2.86
CA ALA A 83 5.69 -1.72 -2.20
C ALA A 83 6.14 -0.32 -1.82
N VAL A 84 6.60 -0.16 -0.57
CA VAL A 84 7.03 1.11 -0.01
C VAL A 84 8.47 0.98 0.44
N SER A 85 9.34 1.76 -0.18
CA SER A 85 10.71 1.94 0.23
C SER A 85 10.81 3.14 1.18
N ARG A 86 11.47 2.99 2.33
CA ARG A 86 11.80 4.10 3.23
C ARG A 86 13.27 4.07 3.58
N ALA A 87 13.86 5.24 3.75
CA ALA A 87 15.18 5.35 4.36
C ALA A 87 15.08 5.00 5.86
N ALA A 88 15.99 4.14 6.33
CA ALA A 88 16.10 3.69 7.71
C ALA A 88 17.58 3.81 8.13
N GLY A 89 17.98 5.03 8.49
CA GLY A 89 19.39 5.36 8.73
C GLY A 89 20.22 5.26 7.44
N ALA A 90 21.37 4.56 7.51
CA ALA A 90 22.23 4.32 6.35
C ALA A 90 21.71 3.23 5.41
N ARG A 91 20.64 2.52 5.80
CA ARG A 91 20.07 1.41 5.03
C ARG A 91 18.67 1.77 4.55
N ARG A 92 18.18 1.02 3.58
CA ARG A 92 16.84 1.15 3.01
C ARG A 92 15.98 0.01 3.53
N ARG A 93 14.74 0.29 3.93
CA ARG A 93 13.77 -0.75 4.30
C ARG A 93 12.63 -0.75 3.29
N ILE A 94 12.29 -1.92 2.76
CA ILE A 94 11.19 -2.09 1.81
C ILE A 94 10.10 -2.92 2.50
N SER A 95 8.86 -2.45 2.44
CA SER A 95 7.68 -3.17 2.95
C SER A 95 6.64 -3.34 1.85
N LEU A 96 5.85 -4.40 1.94
CA LEU A 96 4.63 -4.58 1.16
C LEU A 96 3.45 -4.07 2.00
N GLN A 97 2.63 -3.19 1.43
CA GLN A 97 1.39 -2.72 2.02
C GLN A 97 0.20 -3.27 1.24
N LEU A 98 -0.75 -3.86 1.97
CA LEU A 98 -2.04 -4.29 1.45
C LEU A 98 -3.12 -3.34 1.95
N VAL A 99 -3.93 -2.81 1.04
CA VAL A 99 -4.87 -1.72 1.30
C VAL A 99 -6.28 -2.18 0.96
N ALA A 100 -7.21 -1.96 1.90
CA ALA A 100 -8.63 -2.23 1.70
C ALA A 100 -9.26 -1.24 0.72
N GLU A 101 -10.46 -1.58 0.23
CA GLU A 101 -11.34 -0.65 -0.52
C GLU A 101 -11.64 0.66 0.22
N SER A 102 -11.65 0.63 1.56
CA SER A 102 -11.78 1.85 2.39
C SER A 102 -10.55 2.78 2.32
N GLY A 103 -9.47 2.38 1.65
CA GLY A 103 -8.20 3.11 1.58
C GLY A 103 -7.30 2.94 2.80
N THR A 104 -7.73 2.17 3.81
CA THR A 104 -6.93 1.89 5.00
C THR A 104 -5.94 0.76 4.74
N ALA A 105 -4.69 0.92 5.19
CA ALA A 105 -3.70 -0.16 5.17
C ALA A 105 -4.14 -1.26 6.15
N LEU A 106 -4.50 -2.42 5.61
CA LEU A 106 -4.88 -3.58 6.43
C LEU A 106 -3.64 -4.24 7.02
N LEU A 107 -2.61 -4.40 6.19
CA LEU A 107 -1.43 -5.17 6.52
C LEU A 107 -0.19 -4.50 5.93
N THR A 108 0.86 -4.41 6.73
CA THR A 108 2.21 -4.09 6.26
C THR A 108 3.11 -5.27 6.58
N ILE A 109 3.74 -5.84 5.56
CA ILE A 109 4.73 -6.91 5.70
C ILE A 109 6.10 -6.31 5.43
N THR A 110 6.98 -6.35 6.41
CA THR A 110 8.29 -5.75 6.33
C THR A 110 9.36 -6.82 6.48
N GLY A 111 10.12 -7.06 5.43
CA GLY A 111 11.23 -8.00 5.48
C GLY A 111 12.48 -7.43 6.17
N PRO A 112 13.55 -8.25 6.18
CA PRO A 112 14.83 -7.90 6.77
C PRO A 112 15.51 -6.79 5.97
N THR A 113 16.43 -6.09 6.64
CA THR A 113 17.16 -5.00 6.01
C THR A 113 18.17 -5.55 4.99
N PRO A 114 18.38 -4.89 3.83
CA PRO A 114 19.50 -5.18 2.95
C PRO A 114 20.81 -5.28 3.72
N GLY A 115 21.55 -6.38 3.49
CA GLY A 115 22.81 -6.68 4.18
C GLY A 115 22.65 -7.51 5.47
N GLU A 116 21.44 -7.83 5.91
CA GLU A 116 21.18 -8.82 6.98
C GLU A 116 21.20 -10.25 6.42
N GLY A 117 22.34 -10.64 5.85
CA GLY A 117 22.54 -11.99 5.31
C GLY A 117 21.72 -12.30 4.05
N HIS A 118 21.51 -13.60 3.81
CA HIS A 118 20.84 -14.11 2.61
C HIS A 118 19.38 -13.64 2.51
N ALA A 119 18.61 -13.72 3.60
CA ALA A 119 17.21 -13.31 3.62
C ALA A 119 17.01 -11.83 3.26
N GLY A 120 17.91 -10.93 3.74
CA GLY A 120 17.89 -9.51 3.36
C GLY A 120 18.12 -9.27 1.86
N GLN A 121 18.98 -10.07 1.23
CA GLN A 121 19.24 -10.00 -0.21
C GLN A 121 18.05 -10.52 -1.01
N VAL A 122 17.49 -11.68 -0.63
CA VAL A 122 16.32 -12.26 -1.31
C VAL A 122 15.13 -11.31 -1.21
N TRP A 123 14.83 -10.79 -0.02
CA TRP A 123 13.76 -9.81 0.18
C TRP A 123 13.92 -8.58 -0.72
N GLN A 124 15.13 -8.02 -0.78
CA GLN A 124 15.40 -6.86 -1.64
C GLN A 124 15.16 -7.20 -3.12
N LEU A 125 15.71 -8.31 -3.61
CA LEU A 125 15.57 -8.72 -5.01
C LEU A 125 14.12 -8.96 -5.40
N VAL A 126 13.36 -9.66 -4.54
CA VAL A 126 11.94 -9.92 -4.76
C VAL A 126 11.18 -8.61 -4.86
N MET A 127 11.35 -7.69 -3.90
CA MET A 127 10.63 -6.43 -3.92
C MET A 127 11.01 -5.55 -5.13
N GLU A 128 12.29 -5.53 -5.51
CA GLU A 128 12.76 -4.78 -6.69
C GLU A 128 12.28 -5.38 -8.01
N SER A 129 12.06 -6.70 -8.07
CA SER A 129 11.50 -7.36 -9.26
C SER A 129 10.04 -6.96 -9.54
N LEU A 130 9.34 -6.41 -8.55
CA LEU A 130 7.98 -5.88 -8.69
C LEU A 130 7.94 -4.46 -9.26
N LEU A 131 9.09 -3.82 -9.49
CA LEU A 131 9.11 -2.50 -10.08
C LEU A 131 8.48 -2.55 -11.49
N PRO A 132 7.64 -1.56 -11.84
CA PRO A 132 7.11 -1.46 -13.19
C PRO A 132 8.27 -1.40 -14.19
N ALA A 133 8.18 -2.17 -15.29
CA ALA A 133 9.21 -2.21 -16.34
C ALA A 133 9.57 -0.82 -16.91
N ASN A 134 8.66 0.15 -16.77
CA ASN A 134 8.81 1.52 -17.27
C ASN A 134 9.58 2.48 -16.34
N VAL A 135 10.04 2.05 -15.16
CA VAL A 135 10.80 2.93 -14.24
C VAL A 135 12.21 3.27 -14.79
N GLY A 136 12.67 2.58 -15.84
CA GLY A 136 13.94 2.85 -16.53
C GLY A 136 13.85 3.51 -17.90
N THR A 137 12.67 3.60 -18.52
CA THR A 137 12.50 4.21 -19.85
C THR A 137 12.09 5.67 -19.67
N ARG A 138 13.09 6.54 -19.52
CA ARG A 138 12.91 7.96 -19.82
C ARG A 138 12.34 8.03 -21.25
N PRO A 139 11.12 8.55 -21.47
CA PRO A 139 10.64 8.73 -22.83
C PRO A 139 11.67 9.58 -23.58
N PRO A 140 12.01 9.25 -24.84
CA PRO A 140 12.81 10.16 -25.65
C PRO A 140 12.12 11.51 -25.57
N GLN A 141 12.81 12.53 -25.08
CA GLN A 141 12.32 13.90 -25.16
C GLN A 141 11.95 14.09 -26.62
N ALA A 142 10.65 14.13 -26.91
CA ALA A 142 10.18 14.66 -28.16
C ALA A 142 10.82 16.04 -28.22
N SER A 143 11.80 16.20 -29.12
CA SER A 143 12.26 17.52 -29.51
C SER A 143 11.01 18.28 -29.86
N VAL A 144 10.70 19.26 -29.02
CA VAL A 144 9.61 20.20 -29.24
C VAL A 144 9.98 20.90 -30.54
N GLY A 145 9.38 20.43 -31.64
CA GLY A 145 9.40 21.16 -32.89
C GLY A 145 8.88 22.56 -32.63
N PRO A 146 9.42 23.59 -33.31
CA PRO A 146 9.10 24.98 -33.03
C PRO A 146 7.58 25.19 -33.06
N THR A 147 7.09 25.79 -31.98
CA THR A 147 5.73 26.25 -31.75
C THR A 147 5.19 26.98 -32.99
N PRO A 148 4.07 26.53 -33.61
CA PRO A 148 3.37 27.37 -34.57
C PRO A 148 2.75 28.54 -33.80
N THR A 149 3.13 29.75 -34.22
CA THR A 149 2.60 31.04 -33.76
C THR A 149 1.07 31.02 -33.73
N PRO A 150 0.40 31.30 -32.60
CA PRO A 150 -1.05 31.39 -32.57
C PRO A 150 -1.52 32.65 -33.30
N ALA A 151 -2.39 32.45 -34.30
CA ALA A 151 -3.11 33.53 -34.95
C ALA A 151 -4.10 34.17 -33.97
N GLU A 152 -4.05 35.50 -33.97
CA GLU A 152 -4.88 36.47 -33.27
C GLU A 152 -6.37 36.08 -33.28
N SER A 153 -6.96 35.89 -32.10
CA SER A 153 -8.38 35.61 -31.93
C SER A 153 -9.09 36.85 -31.37
N VAL A 154 -10.02 37.36 -32.19
CA VAL A 154 -10.88 38.53 -31.99
C VAL A 154 -11.78 38.37 -30.74
N PRO A 155 -11.99 39.43 -29.92
CA PRO A 155 -12.83 39.35 -28.73
C PRO A 155 -14.31 39.50 -29.10
N THR A 156 -15.12 38.47 -28.84
CA THR A 156 -16.58 38.55 -28.95
C THR A 156 -17.23 38.63 -27.58
N ARG A 157 -17.83 39.80 -27.36
CA ARG A 157 -18.83 40.24 -26.37
C ARG A 157 -19.49 39.17 -25.48
N GLN A 158 -19.32 39.41 -24.19
CA GLN A 158 -20.15 39.04 -23.06
C GLN A 158 -21.59 39.63 -23.17
N PRO A 159 -22.63 38.88 -22.75
CA PRO A 159 -23.84 39.46 -22.18
C PRO A 159 -24.04 39.08 -20.69
N PRO A 160 -24.84 39.86 -19.94
CA PRO A 160 -24.94 39.82 -18.48
C PRO A 160 -25.98 38.80 -17.96
N TYR A 161 -25.78 38.47 -16.67
CA TYR A 161 -26.56 37.68 -15.70
C TYR A 161 -28.11 37.66 -15.83
N PRO A 162 -28.80 36.71 -15.16
CA PRO A 162 -29.37 37.10 -13.86
C PRO A 162 -29.34 36.05 -12.73
N THR A 163 -29.29 36.63 -11.54
CA THR A 163 -29.48 36.16 -10.16
C THR A 163 -30.83 35.49 -9.89
N ARG A 164 -30.86 34.39 -9.10
CA ARG A 164 -31.90 33.95 -8.12
C ARG A 164 -31.78 32.43 -7.88
N ARG A 165 -32.12 31.81 -6.74
CA ARG A 165 -32.72 32.20 -5.45
C ARG A 165 -32.51 31.02 -4.49
N ASP A 166 -32.54 31.34 -3.20
CA ASP A 166 -32.57 30.48 -2.01
C ASP A 166 -33.30 29.13 -2.11
N ALA A 167 -32.77 28.12 -1.41
CA ALA A 167 -33.60 27.14 -0.72
C ALA A 167 -32.88 26.46 0.47
N ARG A 168 -33.28 26.93 1.66
CA ARG A 168 -33.64 26.16 2.88
C ARG A 168 -32.60 25.28 3.60
N THR A 169 -32.34 25.79 4.79
CA THR A 169 -31.89 25.22 6.06
C THR A 169 -32.89 24.23 6.73
N LEU A 170 -32.33 23.42 7.66
CA LEU A 170 -32.90 22.73 8.86
C LEU A 170 -33.34 21.25 8.72
N PRO A 171 -33.41 20.46 9.82
CA PRO A 171 -32.51 20.39 11.00
C PRO A 171 -32.21 18.95 11.51
N THR A 172 -31.23 18.90 12.42
CA THR A 172 -31.02 18.08 13.63
C THR A 172 -32.07 17.02 14.04
N GLY A 173 -31.62 15.84 14.48
CA GLY A 173 -32.42 14.96 15.34
C GLY A 173 -31.74 13.66 15.84
N HIS A 174 -31.47 13.63 17.16
CA HIS A 174 -31.48 12.50 18.12
C HIS A 174 -30.60 11.25 17.90
N GLN A 175 -29.63 10.96 18.78
CA GLN A 175 -29.73 10.36 20.14
C GLN A 175 -30.12 8.87 20.18
N GLY A 176 -29.27 8.08 20.82
CA GLY A 176 -29.53 6.75 21.37
C GLY A 176 -28.40 5.78 21.00
N LEU A 177 -27.89 4.89 21.84
CA LEU A 177 -28.14 4.47 23.22
C LEU A 177 -26.85 3.76 23.71
N ALA A 178 -26.71 3.63 25.02
CA ALA A 178 -25.55 3.07 25.72
C ALA A 178 -25.21 1.61 25.33
N PRO A 179 -23.94 1.18 25.43
CA PRO A 179 -23.61 -0.24 25.50
C PRO A 179 -23.69 -0.76 26.94
N GLU A 180 -24.53 -1.76 27.16
CA GLU A 180 -24.52 -2.61 28.35
C GLU A 180 -23.18 -3.38 28.41
N HIS A 181 -22.45 -3.19 29.51
CA HIS A 181 -21.30 -4.02 29.86
C HIS A 181 -21.81 -5.32 30.51
N VAL A 182 -21.73 -6.43 29.78
CA VAL A 182 -21.83 -7.77 30.34
C VAL A 182 -20.43 -8.19 30.81
N ALA A 183 -20.29 -8.37 32.13
CA ALA A 183 -19.14 -9.01 32.74
C ALA A 183 -19.16 -10.51 32.46
N ALA A 184 -18.06 -11.06 31.94
CA ALA A 184 -17.81 -12.49 31.94
C ALA A 184 -16.65 -12.79 32.90
N ASP A 185 -17.03 -13.31 34.06
CA ASP A 185 -16.16 -14.06 34.96
C ASP A 185 -15.62 -15.29 34.21
N PHE A 186 -14.30 -15.49 34.22
CA PHE A 186 -13.71 -16.80 33.91
C PHE A 186 -12.62 -17.11 34.93
N ARG A 187 -12.97 -17.99 35.88
CA ARG A 187 -12.02 -18.79 36.66
C ARG A 187 -11.68 -20.04 35.85
N GLY A 188 -10.38 -20.31 35.74
CA GLY A 188 -9.81 -21.56 35.23
C GLY A 188 -8.30 -21.52 35.45
#